data_AF-A0A838FAP5-F1
#
_entry.id   AF-A0A838FAP5-F1
#
_cell.length_a   1.000
_cell.length_b   1.000
_cell.length_c   1.000
_cell.angle_alpha   90.00
_cell.angle_beta   90.00
_cell.angle_gamma   90.00
#
_symmetry.space_group_name_H-M   'P 1'
#
loop_
_entity.id
_entity.type
_entity.pdbx_description
1 polymer ?
#
loop_
_entity_poly.entity_id
_entity_poly.type
_entity_poly.pdbx_seq_one_letter_code
_entity_poly.pdbx_strand_id
1 'polypeptide(L)'
;MRAYARLLGEDEERWAATGILHDLDYERYPDLATGHPRVAVEELRRRGYPEDVIEAIEGHAEYLGVPRRTPLARALYAVDELSGFVAACARVRPDGIHGLTPKSVKKKLKAPSFAAGVDREGVRRGA
;
A
#
# COMPACT_ATOMS: atom_id res chain seq x y z
N MET A 1 -1.24 8.30 -0.97
CA MET A 1 -1.20 8.47 -2.43
C MET A 1 -1.22 9.92 -2.92
N ARG A 2 -2.21 10.78 -2.58
CA ARG A 2 -2.28 12.20 -3.04
C ARG A 2 -0.97 13.01 -2.99
N ALA A 3 -0.17 12.84 -1.93
CA ALA A 3 1.12 13.52 -1.80
C ALA A 3 2.10 13.21 -2.95
N TYR A 4 2.15 11.95 -3.41
CA TYR A 4 2.97 11.57 -4.56
C TYR A 4 2.39 12.08 -5.87
N ALA A 5 1.06 12.09 -6.01
CA ALA A 5 0.41 12.65 -7.19
C ALA A 5 0.82 14.13 -7.39
N ARG A 6 0.76 14.94 -6.33
CA ARG A 6 1.22 16.35 -6.37
C ARG A 6 2.70 16.47 -6.73
N LEU A 7 3.55 15.63 -6.15
CA LEU A 7 4.99 15.64 -6.41
C LEU A 7 5.30 15.34 -7.89
N LEU A 8 4.49 14.48 -8.51
CA LEU A 8 4.70 14.00 -9.87
C LEU A 8 3.86 14.73 -10.93
N GLY A 9 3.00 15.67 -10.52
CA GLY A 9 2.10 16.39 -11.43
C GLY A 9 0.96 15.52 -11.99
N GLU A 10 0.53 14.52 -11.22
CA GLU A 10 -0.50 13.53 -11.59
C GLU A 10 -1.87 13.86 -10.98
N ASP A 11 -2.91 13.16 -11.43
CA ASP A 11 -4.28 13.28 -10.90
C ASP A 11 -4.38 12.77 -9.45
N GLU A 12 -4.57 13.69 -8.51
CA GLU A 12 -4.69 13.38 -7.08
C GLU A 12 -5.85 12.45 -6.74
N GLU A 13 -7.00 12.58 -7.41
CA GLU A 13 -8.19 11.80 -7.11
C GLU A 13 -8.07 10.38 -7.65
N ARG A 14 -7.48 10.21 -8.84
CA ARG A 14 -7.12 8.87 -9.35
C ARG A 14 -6.18 8.15 -8.38
N TRP A 15 -5.12 8.81 -7.94
CA TRP A 15 -4.16 8.25 -6.99
C TRP A 15 -4.79 7.95 -5.62
N ALA A 16 -5.65 8.83 -5.12
CA ALA A 16 -6.38 8.62 -3.89
C ALA A 16 -7.30 7.38 -3.98
N ALA A 17 -8.05 7.26 -5.07
CA ALA A 17 -8.93 6.13 -5.32
C ALA A 17 -8.14 4.82 -5.35
N THR A 18 -7.02 4.76 -6.09
CA THR A 18 -6.14 3.57 -6.10
C THR A 18 -5.73 3.16 -4.69
N GLY A 19 -5.30 4.11 -3.86
CA GLY A 19 -4.89 3.83 -2.48
C GLY A 19 -6.03 3.34 -1.58
N ILE A 20 -7.29 3.71 -1.85
CA ILE A 20 -8.46 3.23 -1.09
C ILE A 20 -8.90 1.85 -1.58
N LEU A 21 -8.81 1.60 -2.89
CA LEU A 21 -9.37 0.43 -3.54
C LEU A 21 -8.45 -0.80 -3.54
N HIS A 22 -7.15 -0.64 -3.26
CA HIS A 22 -6.19 -1.75 -3.40
C HIS A 22 -6.55 -2.99 -2.57
N ASP A 23 -7.06 -2.80 -1.36
CA ASP A 23 -7.47 -3.89 -0.44
C ASP A 23 -8.99 -4.09 -0.37
N LEU A 24 -9.74 -3.63 -1.36
CA LEU A 24 -11.22 -3.66 -1.38
C LEU A 24 -11.82 -5.04 -1.04
N ASP A 25 -11.14 -6.12 -1.43
CA ASP A 25 -11.60 -7.49 -1.26
C ASP A 25 -11.01 -8.21 -0.04
N TYR A 26 -10.00 -7.64 0.63
CA TYR A 26 -9.19 -8.36 1.62
C TYR A 26 -10.01 -8.89 2.80
N GLU A 27 -10.92 -8.08 3.36
CA GLU A 27 -11.73 -8.48 4.52
C GLU A 27 -12.64 -9.69 4.23
N ARG A 28 -13.17 -9.77 3.00
CA ARG A 28 -14.09 -10.85 2.60
C ARG A 28 -13.38 -12.03 1.95
N TYR A 29 -12.24 -11.80 1.30
CA TYR A 29 -11.48 -12.77 0.52
C TYR A 29 -9.97 -12.72 0.86
N PRO A 30 -9.57 -13.01 2.12
CA PRO A 30 -8.20 -12.80 2.60
C PRO A 30 -7.18 -13.81 2.08
N ASP A 31 -7.62 -14.89 1.42
CA ASP A 31 -6.73 -15.93 0.88
C ASP A 31 -5.88 -15.37 -0.27
N LEU A 32 -4.55 -15.37 -0.13
CA LEU A 32 -3.65 -14.77 -1.13
C LEU A 32 -3.47 -15.63 -2.39
N ALA A 33 -3.82 -16.92 -2.34
CA ALA A 33 -3.71 -17.81 -3.49
C ALA A 33 -4.92 -17.71 -4.42
N THR A 34 -6.10 -17.43 -3.88
CA THR A 34 -7.39 -17.52 -4.59
C THR A 34 -8.25 -16.28 -4.47
N GLY A 35 -8.11 -15.51 -3.40
CA GLY A 35 -8.82 -14.25 -3.14
C GLY A 35 -7.97 -13.04 -3.50
N HIS A 36 -7.69 -12.21 -2.50
CA HIS A 36 -7.04 -10.91 -2.63
C HIS A 36 -5.80 -10.92 -3.57
N PRO A 37 -5.61 -9.88 -4.41
CA PRO A 37 -6.56 -8.83 -4.80
C PRO A 37 -7.44 -9.24 -6.01
N ARG A 38 -7.52 -10.53 -6.36
CA ARG A 38 -8.12 -10.99 -7.63
C ARG A 38 -9.60 -10.62 -7.73
N VAL A 39 -10.33 -10.65 -6.61
CA VAL A 39 -11.76 -10.33 -6.59
C VAL A 39 -11.97 -8.83 -6.76
N ALA A 40 -11.14 -8.00 -6.12
CA ALA A 40 -11.16 -6.55 -6.32
C ALA A 40 -10.85 -6.21 -7.78
N VAL A 41 -9.81 -6.82 -8.35
CA VAL A 41 -9.40 -6.61 -9.75
C VAL A 41 -10.50 -6.99 -10.74
N GLU A 42 -11.14 -8.15 -10.56
CA GLU A 42 -12.26 -8.60 -11.39
C GLU A 42 -13.42 -7.58 -11.36
N GLU A 43 -13.81 -7.14 -10.17
CA GLU A 43 -14.90 -6.19 -9.98
C GLU A 43 -14.59 -4.81 -10.57
N LEU A 44 -13.35 -4.32 -10.40
CA LEU A 44 -12.90 -3.05 -10.95
C LEU A 44 -12.88 -3.08 -12.49
N ARG A 45 -12.36 -4.16 -13.09
CA ARG A 45 -12.45 -4.37 -14.55
C ARG A 45 -13.89 -4.40 -15.03
N ARG A 46 -14.77 -5.14 -14.35
CA ARG A 46 -16.20 -5.23 -14.70
C ARG A 46 -16.90 -3.87 -14.66
N ARG A 47 -16.48 -2.97 -13.78
CA ARG A 47 -16.99 -1.59 -13.66
C ARG A 47 -16.35 -0.60 -14.62
N GLY A 48 -15.36 -1.01 -15.41
CA GLY A 48 -14.66 -0.14 -16.35
C GLY A 48 -13.70 0.85 -15.70
N TYR A 49 -13.08 0.49 -14.57
CA TYR A 49 -12.01 1.31 -13.99
C TYR A 49 -10.79 1.39 -14.94
N PRO A 50 -10.01 2.48 -14.89
CA PRO A 50 -8.80 2.64 -15.70
C PRO A 50 -7.77 1.52 -15.46
N GLU A 51 -7.10 1.08 -16.54
CA GLU A 51 -6.13 -0.03 -16.47
C GLU A 51 -4.90 0.31 -15.63
N ASP A 52 -4.49 1.59 -15.54
CA ASP A 52 -3.37 2.01 -14.68
C ASP A 52 -3.69 1.83 -13.19
N VAL A 53 -4.95 2.00 -12.79
CA VAL A 53 -5.44 1.69 -11.44
C VAL A 53 -5.42 0.19 -11.20
N ILE A 54 -5.90 -0.60 -12.16
CA ILE A 54 -5.93 -2.06 -12.05
C ILE A 54 -4.52 -2.64 -12.00
N GLU A 55 -3.60 -2.23 -12.88
CA GLU A 55 -2.20 -2.66 -12.88
C GLU A 55 -1.50 -2.30 -11.55
N ALA A 56 -1.82 -1.12 -10.98
CA ALA A 56 -1.28 -0.75 -9.68
C ALA A 56 -1.74 -1.71 -8.56
N ILE A 57 -3.03 -2.07 -8.54
CA ILE A 57 -3.61 -3.00 -7.55
C ILE A 57 -3.14 -4.44 -7.80
N GLU A 58 -2.97 -4.88 -9.04
CA GLU A 58 -2.33 -6.17 -9.28
C GLU A 58 -0.85 -6.15 -8.82
N GLY A 59 -0.19 -5.01 -9.03
CA GLY A 59 1.21 -4.80 -8.72
C GLY A 59 1.54 -4.66 -7.24
N HIS A 60 0.58 -4.37 -6.35
CA HIS A 60 0.84 -4.36 -4.90
C HIS A 60 0.96 -5.78 -4.34
N ALA A 61 0.26 -6.74 -4.95
CA ALA A 61 0.32 -8.15 -4.62
C ALA A 61 1.51 -8.86 -5.29
N GLU A 62 2.64 -8.92 -4.57
CA GLU A 62 3.90 -9.48 -5.10
C GLU A 62 3.75 -10.91 -5.65
N TYR A 63 2.90 -11.74 -5.04
CA TYR A 63 2.63 -13.13 -5.44
C TYR A 63 1.90 -13.27 -6.79
N LEU A 64 1.35 -12.19 -7.36
CA LEU A 64 0.79 -12.21 -8.72
C LEU A 64 1.86 -12.09 -9.81
N GLY A 65 3.10 -11.72 -9.47
CA GLY A 65 4.18 -11.57 -10.44
C GLY A 65 3.99 -10.42 -11.44
N VAL A 66 3.00 -9.54 -11.21
CA VAL A 66 2.72 -8.40 -12.08
C VAL A 66 3.79 -7.31 -11.87
N PRO A 67 4.47 -6.85 -12.93
CA PRO A 67 5.51 -5.84 -12.82
C PRO A 67 4.92 -4.45 -12.58
N ARG A 68 5.51 -3.68 -11.66
CA ARG A 68 5.13 -2.29 -11.35
C ARG A 68 5.75 -1.30 -12.33
N ARG A 69 5.16 -1.11 -13.52
CA ARG A 69 5.77 -0.28 -14.58
C ARG A 69 5.52 1.22 -14.38
N THR A 70 4.33 1.58 -13.89
CA THR A 70 3.92 2.97 -13.73
C THR A 70 4.46 3.59 -12.43
N PRO A 71 4.55 4.94 -12.34
CA PRO A 71 4.82 5.62 -11.08
C PRO A 71 3.77 5.32 -10.00
N LEU A 72 2.50 5.20 -10.40
CA LEU A 72 1.39 4.86 -9.50
C LEU A 72 1.57 3.48 -8.85
N ALA A 73 1.87 2.45 -9.65
CA ALA A 73 2.09 1.09 -9.15
C ALA A 73 3.30 1.00 -8.22
N ARG A 74 4.40 1.68 -8.58
CA ARG A 74 5.61 1.76 -7.74
C ARG A 74 5.34 2.48 -6.42
N ALA A 75 4.63 3.60 -6.47
CA ALA A 75 4.29 4.35 -5.28
C ALA A 75 3.32 3.60 -4.36
N LEU A 76 2.32 2.89 -4.90
CA LEU A 76 1.38 2.10 -4.11
C LEU A 76 2.13 1.01 -3.32
N TYR A 77 2.92 0.19 -4.02
CA TYR A 77 3.72 -0.86 -3.38
C TYR A 77 4.69 -0.32 -2.33
N ALA A 78 5.31 0.84 -2.58
CA ALA A 78 6.23 1.47 -1.64
C ALA A 78 5.56 1.91 -0.32
N VAL A 79 4.32 2.39 -0.39
CA VAL A 79 3.66 3.02 0.75
C VAL A 79 2.69 2.11 1.48
N ASP A 80 2.23 1.03 0.86
CA ASP A 80 1.24 0.10 1.40
C ASP A 80 1.69 -0.42 2.78
N GLU A 81 2.68 -1.32 2.79
CA GLU A 81 3.22 -1.90 4.02
C GLU A 81 3.79 -0.84 4.98
N LEU A 82 4.41 0.21 4.44
CA LEU A 82 4.99 1.30 5.23
C LEU A 82 3.90 2.09 5.98
N SER A 83 2.73 2.30 5.38
CA SER A 83 1.63 3.03 5.98
C SER A 83 1.05 2.26 7.17
N GLY A 84 0.89 0.94 7.05
CA GLY A 84 0.52 0.05 8.15
C GLY A 84 1.53 0.13 9.30
N PHE A 85 2.83 0.11 8.98
CA PHE A 85 3.89 0.25 9.97
C PHE A 85 3.89 1.62 10.68
N VAL A 86 3.66 2.72 9.95
CA VAL A 86 3.53 4.06 10.53
C VAL A 86 2.30 4.13 11.44
N ALA A 87 1.17 3.55 11.04
CA ALA A 87 -0.02 3.47 11.86
C ALA A 87 0.24 2.67 13.16
N ALA A 88 0.96 1.55 13.08
CA ALA A 88 1.40 0.80 14.25
C ALA A 88 2.29 1.64 15.18
N CYS A 89 3.24 2.41 14.63
CA CYS A 89 4.08 3.34 15.40
C CYS A 89 3.24 4.41 16.11
N ALA A 90 2.21 4.94 15.47
CA ALA A 90 1.33 5.94 16.04
C ALA A 90 0.48 5.35 17.18
N ARG A 91 -0.09 4.14 17.02
CA ARG A 91 -0.97 3.50 18.00
C ARG A 91 -0.35 3.28 19.38
N VAL A 92 0.97 3.15 19.46
CA VAL A 92 1.69 2.92 20.74
C VAL A 92 2.18 4.21 21.41
N ARG A 93 1.89 5.38 20.84
CA ARG A 93 2.27 6.68 21.39
C ARG A 93 1.07 7.37 22.04
N PRO A 94 1.26 8.11 23.14
CA PRO A 94 0.17 8.88 23.75
C PRO A 94 -0.40 9.94 22.80
N ASP A 95 0.46 10.62 22.03
CA ASP A 95 0.04 11.66 21.08
C ASP A 95 -0.33 11.10 19.69
N GLY A 96 -0.45 9.77 19.56
CA GLY A 96 -0.78 9.12 18.30
C GLY A 96 0.22 9.44 17.19
N ILE A 97 -0.27 10.00 16.07
CA ILE A 97 0.57 10.41 14.93
C ILE A 97 1.22 11.79 15.13
N HIS A 98 0.68 12.63 16.03
CA HIS A 98 1.19 13.98 16.24
C HIS A 98 2.61 13.92 16.84
N GLY A 99 3.56 14.64 16.22
CA GLY A 99 4.97 14.60 16.58
C GLY A 99 5.71 13.30 16.22
N LEU A 100 5.08 12.36 15.50
CA LEU A 100 5.79 11.17 14.99
C LEU A 100 6.74 11.60 13.88
N THR A 101 8.04 11.38 14.08
CA THR A 101 9.04 11.74 13.07
C THR A 101 9.47 10.54 12.24
N PRO A 102 9.92 10.74 10.98
CA PRO A 102 10.52 9.68 10.17
C PRO A 102 11.70 8.98 10.87
N LYS A 103 12.48 9.70 11.68
CA LYS A 103 13.58 9.14 12.46
C LYS A 103 13.07 8.11 13.49
N SER A 104 11.97 8.40 14.17
CA SER A 104 11.33 7.48 15.12
C SER A 104 10.81 6.22 14.43
N VAL A 105 10.15 6.38 13.26
CA VAL A 105 9.67 5.26 12.45
C VAL A 105 10.83 4.37 12.00
N LYS A 106 11.89 4.96 11.42
CA LYS A 106 13.10 4.23 11.00
C LYS A 106 13.78 3.50 12.17
N LYS A 107 13.80 4.08 13.37
CA LYS A 107 14.32 3.42 14.57
C LYS A 107 13.47 2.20 14.95
N LYS A 108 12.13 2.33 14.93
CA LYS A 108 11.21 1.23 15.23
C LYS A 108 11.27 0.12 14.18
N LEU A 109 11.45 0.44 12.91
CA LEU A 109 11.52 -0.55 11.83
C LEU A 109 12.66 -1.56 12.04
N LYS A 110 13.75 -1.13 12.71
CA LYS A 110 14.89 -1.97 13.08
C LYS A 110 14.64 -2.88 14.28
N ALA A 111 13.54 -2.72 15.01
CA ALA A 111 13.18 -3.55 16.16
C ALA A 111 12.26 -4.69 15.69
N PRO A 112 12.74 -5.95 15.59
CA PRO A 112 11.95 -7.05 15.01
C PRO A 112 10.72 -7.42 15.83
N SER A 113 10.79 -7.25 17.15
CA SER A 113 9.69 -7.56 18.07
C SER A 113 8.51 -6.60 17.97
N PHE A 114 8.69 -5.41 17.41
CA PHE A 114 7.62 -4.42 17.28
C PHE A 114 6.89 -4.60 15.95
N ALA A 115 5.56 -4.71 15.94
CA ALA A 115 4.80 -5.00 14.72
C ALA A 115 5.42 -6.19 13.96
N ALA A 116 5.48 -7.35 14.63
CA ALA A 116 6.18 -8.53 14.13
C ALA A 116 5.61 -9.06 12.81
N GLY A 117 4.32 -8.82 12.53
CA GLY A 117 3.67 -9.20 11.27
C GLY A 117 4.04 -8.34 10.05
N VAL A 118 4.83 -7.27 10.22
CA VAL A 118 5.22 -6.39 9.11
C VAL A 118 6.33 -7.01 8.27
N ASP A 119 6.13 -7.08 6.95
CA ASP A 119 7.14 -7.49 5.99
C ASP A 119 8.18 -6.38 5.80
N ARG A 120 9.24 -6.43 6.62
CA ARG A 120 10.35 -5.49 6.56
C ARG A 120 11.16 -5.62 5.28
N GLU A 121 11.19 -6.77 4.64
CA GLU A 121 11.86 -6.89 3.35
C GLU A 121 11.02 -6.22 2.26
N GLY A 122 9.70 -6.42 2.27
CA GLY A 122 8.76 -5.69 1.41
C GLY A 122 8.93 -4.18 1.53
N VAL A 123 8.96 -3.64 2.77
CA VAL A 123 9.24 -2.21 3.01
C VAL A 123 10.58 -1.76 2.40
N ARG A 124 11.62 -2.60 2.42
CA ARG A 124 12.92 -2.27 1.80
C ARG A 124 12.89 -2.39 0.29
N ARG A 125 12.17 -3.36 -0.28
CA ARG A 125 12.00 -3.51 -1.74
C ARG A 125 11.22 -2.35 -2.34
N GLY A 126 10.28 -1.79 -1.59
CA GLY A 126 9.49 -0.63 -2.00
C GLY A 126 10.18 0.73 -1.81
N ALA A 127 11.24 0.81 -0.99
CA ALA A 127 11.96 2.04 -0.67
C ALA A 127 13.09 2.35 -1.66
#